data_AF-A0A7L7KVR4-F1
#
_entry.id   AF-A0A7L7KVR4-F1
#
_cell.length_a   1.000
_cell.length_b   1.000
_cell.length_c   1.000
_cell.angle_alpha   90.00
_cell.angle_beta   90.00
_cell.angle_gamma   90.00
#
_symmetry.space_group_name_H-M   'P 1'
#
loop_
_entity.id
_entity.type
_entity.pdbx_description
1 polymer ?
#
loop_
_entity_poly.entity_id
_entity_poly.type
_entity_poly.pdbx_seq_one_letter_code
_entity_poly.pdbx_strand_id
1 'polypeptide(L)'
;MLGAAVKSALNIPTSDPITVGDIKGYVNPTLGIMMTGYEMDHPANGSGPTPGASMTDQQDTPVESLDGMQYLQLLPTKTSVIFQAKLASDANANTDLRPLDGINFSELTLDGNFSDPDAKEIDVSQIAGLDLANATLFELSGGSTTSPTGGLNNQELAQVAPTIVKFANNGQSYHTIELGYSSISDFTPLQGVESGQSVSVIAVSNTINDSTPIYAVTGQPITFTAPKVLDLDGKDIANSYHYSSSVPTTDLKDDNLTNNGNDSYTLTDADPNAKELDYGQIGFADYTPDSLTYETKGTTLFETVTMEDQPLIWQAHPTVTIDYMDPAGQPVLNADGTPMTKTIEGNLIGDPYDLTNDSQITGYTLTSPTSLLKGNYTQNPQTIDLTYQAASSQTYASGTSSSSTTSSTTQPTTSTTTTTPTSPDRVSIQVKDLSADSPTDEQLIDMGVHATTHINGQLFYLVGNNQWVLASDYNNVASPTSGVVRTFDSSTDLVNSYGQPVSEKLMPNTEWKYSKIVTINGAQYYQVATDEFLPVQSGVEFVSTKATVKTQTRATLYDSQGKSLGRGLSSGSSWYTDGYAMINGVKMYRVATDEWVPASDVI
;
A
#
# COMPACT_ATOMS: atom_id res chain seq x y z
N MET A 1 3.72 -5.06 -35.52
CA MET A 1 4.90 -5.93 -35.44
C MET A 1 4.53 -7.40 -35.34
N LEU A 2 3.69 -7.80 -34.37
CA LEU A 2 3.16 -9.18 -34.23
C LEU A 2 2.70 -9.83 -35.55
N GLY A 3 1.89 -9.13 -36.34
CA GLY A 3 1.42 -9.67 -37.63
C GLY A 3 2.55 -10.01 -38.61
N ALA A 4 3.70 -9.36 -38.54
CA ALA A 4 4.86 -9.69 -39.36
C ALA A 4 5.60 -10.93 -38.84
N ALA A 5 5.69 -11.10 -37.51
CA ALA A 5 6.19 -12.32 -36.88
C ALA A 5 5.33 -13.54 -37.23
N VAL A 6 4.00 -13.39 -37.17
CA VAL A 6 3.06 -14.47 -37.57
C VAL A 6 3.23 -14.84 -39.04
N LYS A 7 3.37 -13.85 -39.95
CA LYS A 7 3.66 -14.13 -41.36
C LYS A 7 4.97 -14.89 -41.54
N SER A 8 6.02 -14.47 -40.84
CA SER A 8 7.33 -15.14 -40.87
C SER A 8 7.20 -16.59 -40.41
N ALA A 9 6.54 -16.84 -39.28
CA ALA A 9 6.30 -18.17 -38.74
C ALA A 9 5.50 -19.09 -39.71
N LEU A 10 4.54 -18.52 -40.43
CA LEU A 10 3.75 -19.22 -41.45
C LEU A 10 4.47 -19.37 -42.80
N ASN A 11 5.70 -18.84 -42.95
CA ASN A 11 6.43 -18.74 -44.22
C ASN A 11 5.68 -17.96 -45.32
N ILE A 12 4.96 -16.89 -44.93
CA ILE A 12 4.21 -16.01 -45.83
C ILE A 12 5.03 -14.74 -46.10
N PRO A 13 5.20 -14.33 -47.37
CA PRO A 13 5.87 -13.06 -47.70
C PRO A 13 5.23 -11.87 -47.00
N THR A 14 6.04 -10.90 -46.57
CA THR A 14 5.55 -9.73 -45.81
C THR A 14 4.50 -8.91 -46.57
N SER A 15 4.56 -8.91 -47.91
CA SER A 15 3.60 -8.25 -48.81
C SER A 15 2.24 -8.94 -48.90
N ASP A 16 2.16 -10.23 -48.56
CA ASP A 16 1.01 -11.07 -48.87
C ASP A 16 0.06 -11.13 -47.66
N PRO A 17 -1.27 -11.19 -47.88
CA PRO A 17 -2.22 -11.38 -46.79
C PRO A 17 -2.14 -12.81 -46.27
N ILE A 18 -2.38 -12.99 -44.96
CA ILE A 18 -2.59 -14.32 -44.38
C ILE A 18 -3.99 -14.80 -44.78
N THR A 19 -4.10 -16.00 -45.34
CA THR A 19 -5.39 -16.62 -45.66
C THR A 19 -5.72 -17.77 -44.71
N VAL A 20 -7.01 -18.09 -44.59
CA VAL A 20 -7.47 -19.29 -43.86
C VAL A 20 -6.85 -20.58 -44.43
N GLY A 21 -6.58 -20.59 -45.74
CA GLY A 21 -5.91 -21.71 -46.40
C GLY A 21 -4.48 -21.93 -45.91
N ASP A 22 -3.74 -20.84 -45.66
CA ASP A 22 -2.37 -20.91 -45.17
C ASP A 22 -2.31 -21.51 -43.76
N ILE A 23 -3.23 -21.08 -42.88
CA ILE A 23 -3.31 -21.57 -41.50
C ILE A 23 -3.74 -23.04 -41.46
N LYS A 24 -4.81 -23.40 -42.17
CA LYS A 24 -5.31 -24.80 -42.22
C LYS A 24 -4.34 -25.75 -42.93
N GLY A 25 -3.57 -25.22 -43.87
CA GLY A 25 -2.60 -25.96 -44.68
C GLY A 25 -1.21 -26.08 -44.05
N TYR A 26 -0.98 -25.46 -42.88
CA TYR A 26 0.31 -25.56 -42.18
C TYR A 26 0.62 -27.01 -41.86
N VAL A 27 1.86 -27.46 -42.10
CA VAL A 27 2.22 -28.90 -42.03
C VAL A 27 3.15 -29.24 -40.88
N ASN A 28 3.80 -28.24 -40.27
CA ASN A 28 4.75 -28.51 -39.21
C ASN A 28 4.01 -28.80 -37.89
N PRO A 29 4.58 -29.66 -37.02
CA PRO A 29 3.99 -29.99 -35.72
C PRO A 29 4.00 -28.81 -34.74
N THR A 30 4.78 -27.78 -35.01
CA THR A 30 4.91 -26.60 -34.15
C THR A 30 4.93 -25.34 -35.00
N LEU A 31 4.21 -24.31 -34.57
CA LEU A 31 4.28 -22.95 -35.08
C LEU A 31 4.91 -22.07 -33.99
N GLY A 32 6.13 -21.60 -34.21
CA GLY A 32 6.83 -20.72 -33.28
C GLY A 32 6.65 -19.26 -33.62
N ILE A 33 6.07 -18.49 -32.71
CA ILE A 33 5.87 -17.05 -32.80
C ILE A 33 6.55 -16.45 -31.57
N MET A 34 7.85 -16.19 -31.68
CA MET A 34 8.67 -15.60 -30.63
C MET A 34 9.13 -14.23 -31.11
N MET A 35 8.73 -13.18 -30.41
CA MET A 35 9.05 -11.80 -30.79
C MET A 35 10.56 -11.52 -30.72
N THR A 36 11.23 -12.04 -29.70
CA THR A 36 12.70 -11.99 -29.58
C THR A 36 13.41 -12.57 -30.81
N GLY A 37 13.02 -13.78 -31.21
CA GLY A 37 13.55 -14.44 -32.41
C GLY A 37 13.28 -13.64 -33.67
N TYR A 38 12.05 -13.11 -33.82
CA TYR A 38 11.68 -12.30 -34.96
C TYR A 38 12.51 -11.01 -35.06
N GLU A 39 12.69 -10.29 -33.95
CA GLU A 39 13.43 -9.03 -33.90
C GLU A 39 14.94 -9.21 -34.10
N MET A 40 15.52 -10.29 -33.56
CA MET A 40 16.93 -10.63 -33.81
C MET A 40 17.18 -10.96 -35.29
N ASP A 41 16.22 -11.59 -35.96
CA ASP A 41 16.28 -11.88 -37.39
C ASP A 41 15.96 -10.66 -38.27
N HIS A 42 15.20 -9.69 -37.74
CA HIS A 42 14.77 -8.48 -38.42
C HIS A 42 15.06 -7.19 -37.62
N PRO A 43 16.35 -6.85 -37.37
CA PRO A 43 16.72 -5.67 -36.60
C PRO A 43 16.05 -4.37 -37.09
N ALA A 44 15.58 -3.54 -36.16
CA ALA A 44 14.85 -2.30 -36.47
C ALA A 44 15.64 -1.28 -37.32
N ASN A 45 16.98 -1.34 -37.28
CA ASN A 45 17.85 -0.50 -38.10
C ASN A 45 18.00 -1.00 -39.56
N GLY A 46 17.33 -2.11 -39.93
CA GLY A 46 17.37 -2.73 -41.24
C GLY A 46 18.64 -3.53 -41.53
N SER A 47 19.51 -3.76 -40.55
CA SER A 47 20.64 -4.68 -40.71
C SER A 47 20.17 -6.13 -40.78
N GLY A 48 21.00 -7.03 -41.31
CA GLY A 48 20.74 -8.46 -41.21
C GLY A 48 20.98 -9.01 -39.79
N PRO A 49 20.63 -10.29 -39.55
CA PRO A 49 20.88 -10.97 -38.28
C PRO A 49 22.36 -10.89 -37.90
N THR A 50 22.67 -10.63 -36.62
CA THR A 50 24.05 -10.56 -36.12
C THR A 50 24.41 -11.86 -35.40
N PRO A 51 25.41 -12.62 -35.88
CA PRO A 51 25.82 -13.87 -35.21
C PRO A 51 26.26 -13.63 -33.76
N GLY A 52 25.69 -14.40 -32.83
CA GLY A 52 26.00 -14.30 -31.41
C GLY A 52 25.25 -13.19 -30.66
N ALA A 53 24.32 -12.48 -31.32
CA ALA A 53 23.39 -11.59 -30.63
C ALA A 53 22.46 -12.40 -29.71
N SER A 54 22.08 -11.79 -28.59
CA SER A 54 21.11 -12.31 -27.63
C SER A 54 20.15 -11.19 -27.23
N MET A 55 18.91 -11.56 -26.97
CA MET A 55 17.86 -10.67 -26.50
C MET A 55 17.02 -11.46 -25.49
N THR A 56 16.73 -10.86 -24.34
CA THR A 56 15.73 -11.43 -23.41
C THR A 56 14.32 -11.06 -23.91
N ASP A 57 13.33 -11.86 -23.57
CA ASP A 57 11.91 -11.54 -23.78
C ASP A 57 11.51 -10.19 -23.20
N GLN A 58 12.03 -9.79 -22.03
CA GLN A 58 11.71 -8.45 -21.51
C GLN A 58 12.28 -7.28 -22.34
N GLN A 59 13.25 -7.55 -23.23
CA GLN A 59 13.86 -6.55 -24.12
C GLN A 59 13.14 -6.42 -25.47
N ASP A 60 12.21 -7.33 -25.79
CA ASP A 60 11.48 -7.26 -27.05
C ASP A 60 10.62 -5.98 -27.13
N THR A 61 10.25 -5.62 -28.35
CA THR A 61 9.42 -4.46 -28.59
C THR A 61 7.97 -4.79 -28.19
N PRO A 62 7.31 -3.99 -27.33
CA PRO A 62 5.95 -4.30 -26.93
C PRO A 62 4.95 -4.35 -28.10
N VAL A 63 4.05 -5.33 -28.09
CA VAL A 63 2.97 -5.46 -29.08
C VAL A 63 1.70 -4.77 -28.58
N GLU A 64 1.12 -3.95 -29.46
CA GLU A 64 -0.07 -3.13 -29.14
C GLU A 64 -1.36 -3.93 -29.03
N SER A 65 -1.43 -5.10 -29.66
CA SER A 65 -2.66 -5.89 -29.71
C SER A 65 -2.38 -7.32 -30.18
N LEU A 66 -3.17 -8.25 -29.64
CA LEU A 66 -3.21 -9.66 -30.03
C LEU A 66 -4.27 -9.95 -31.11
N ASP A 67 -4.90 -8.92 -31.67
CA ASP A 67 -5.95 -9.07 -32.68
C ASP A 67 -5.48 -9.89 -33.89
N GLY A 68 -6.26 -10.90 -34.24
CA GLY A 68 -5.98 -11.83 -35.33
C GLY A 68 -5.38 -13.15 -34.86
N MET A 69 -4.87 -13.25 -33.63
CA MET A 69 -4.35 -14.50 -33.08
C MET A 69 -5.42 -15.60 -32.99
N GLN A 70 -6.70 -15.24 -32.83
CA GLN A 70 -7.81 -16.20 -32.75
C GLN A 70 -7.94 -17.10 -33.99
N TYR A 71 -7.40 -16.66 -35.14
CA TYR A 71 -7.41 -17.47 -36.35
C TYR A 71 -6.46 -18.68 -36.27
N LEU A 72 -5.49 -18.68 -35.35
CA LEU A 72 -4.59 -19.82 -35.13
C LEU A 72 -5.30 -21.04 -34.55
N GLN A 73 -6.51 -20.90 -34.00
CA GLN A 73 -7.38 -22.04 -33.67
C GLN A 73 -7.72 -22.91 -34.90
N LEU A 74 -7.53 -22.37 -36.12
CA LEU A 74 -7.74 -23.10 -37.37
C LEU A 74 -6.55 -23.96 -37.80
N LEU A 75 -5.43 -23.91 -37.06
CA LEU A 75 -4.28 -24.80 -37.29
C LEU A 75 -4.73 -26.28 -37.20
N PRO A 76 -4.02 -27.20 -37.88
CA PRO A 76 -4.29 -28.62 -37.71
C PRO A 76 -4.19 -29.02 -36.24
N THR A 77 -5.05 -29.96 -35.80
CA THR A 77 -5.14 -30.38 -34.39
C THR A 77 -3.86 -30.97 -33.80
N LYS A 78 -2.89 -31.36 -34.64
CA LYS A 78 -1.58 -31.87 -34.21
C LYS A 78 -0.51 -30.79 -34.14
N THR A 79 -0.82 -29.57 -34.58
CA THR A 79 0.10 -28.44 -34.50
C THR A 79 -0.09 -27.76 -33.15
N SER A 80 1.01 -27.59 -32.41
CA SER A 80 1.07 -26.73 -31.22
C SER A 80 1.64 -25.36 -31.57
N VAL A 81 1.38 -24.38 -30.70
CA VAL A 81 1.92 -23.02 -30.81
C VAL A 81 2.91 -22.77 -29.67
N ILE A 82 4.08 -22.26 -30.03
CA ILE A 82 5.00 -21.59 -29.10
C ILE A 82 4.76 -20.10 -29.29
N PHE A 83 4.31 -19.40 -28.25
CA PHE A 83 4.02 -17.97 -28.32
C PHE A 83 4.79 -17.21 -27.24
N GLN A 84 5.54 -16.19 -27.63
CA GLN A 84 6.27 -15.28 -26.75
C GLN A 84 6.10 -13.86 -27.26
N ALA A 85 5.57 -12.98 -26.42
CA ALA A 85 5.47 -11.55 -26.69
C ALA A 85 5.33 -10.74 -25.39
N LYS A 86 5.92 -9.55 -25.37
CA LYS A 86 5.57 -8.49 -24.40
C LYS A 86 4.41 -7.64 -24.89
N LEU A 87 3.41 -7.43 -24.04
CA LEU A 87 2.28 -6.56 -24.30
C LEU A 87 2.62 -5.12 -23.92
N ALA A 88 2.20 -4.18 -24.76
CA ALA A 88 2.31 -2.76 -24.46
C ALA A 88 1.42 -2.37 -23.27
N SER A 89 1.78 -1.30 -22.57
CA SER A 89 1.03 -0.73 -21.44
C SER A 89 0.69 0.75 -21.61
N ASP A 90 1.05 1.35 -22.75
CA ASP A 90 0.75 2.75 -23.02
C ASP A 90 -0.73 3.00 -23.38
N ALA A 91 -1.10 4.25 -23.62
CA ALA A 91 -2.48 4.64 -23.92
C ALA A 91 -3.10 3.93 -25.14
N ASN A 92 -2.30 3.45 -26.09
CA ASN A 92 -2.78 2.74 -27.29
C ASN A 92 -2.92 1.23 -27.09
N ALA A 93 -2.33 0.69 -26.02
CA ALA A 93 -2.30 -0.75 -25.81
C ALA A 93 -3.71 -1.36 -25.69
N ASN A 94 -3.90 -2.51 -26.33
CA ASN A 94 -5.05 -3.38 -26.18
C ASN A 94 -4.64 -4.60 -25.35
N THR A 95 -5.06 -4.62 -24.08
CA THR A 95 -4.72 -5.65 -23.08
C THR A 95 -5.68 -6.84 -23.08
N ASP A 96 -6.47 -7.00 -24.15
CA ASP A 96 -7.37 -8.14 -24.33
C ASP A 96 -6.60 -9.40 -24.74
N LEU A 97 -6.62 -10.42 -23.87
CA LEU A 97 -6.00 -11.73 -24.09
C LEU A 97 -6.92 -12.72 -24.81
N ARG A 98 -8.22 -12.43 -24.95
CA ARG A 98 -9.20 -13.34 -25.58
C ARG A 98 -8.84 -13.78 -27.00
N PRO A 99 -8.08 -13.02 -27.83
CA PRO A 99 -7.57 -13.54 -29.09
C PRO A 99 -6.71 -14.81 -28.95
N LEU A 100 -6.20 -15.13 -27.76
CA LEU A 100 -5.43 -16.34 -27.47
C LEU A 100 -6.31 -17.54 -27.05
N ASP A 101 -7.60 -17.32 -26.76
CA ASP A 101 -8.50 -18.38 -26.28
C ASP A 101 -8.51 -19.57 -27.25
N GLY A 102 -8.49 -20.79 -26.72
CA GLY A 102 -8.60 -22.03 -27.50
C GLY A 102 -7.44 -22.35 -28.46
N ILE A 103 -6.35 -21.56 -28.45
CA ILE A 103 -5.13 -21.91 -29.16
C ILE A 103 -4.41 -23.04 -28.40
N ASN A 104 -3.99 -24.08 -29.13
CA ASN A 104 -3.26 -25.22 -28.56
C ASN A 104 -1.77 -24.87 -28.31
N PHE A 105 -1.46 -24.35 -27.12
CA PHE A 105 -0.09 -23.97 -26.77
C PHE A 105 0.76 -25.18 -26.34
N SER A 106 2.02 -25.19 -26.79
CA SER A 106 3.11 -25.96 -26.15
C SER A 106 3.95 -25.11 -25.21
N GLU A 107 4.07 -23.80 -25.49
CA GLU A 107 4.77 -22.83 -24.64
C GLU A 107 4.06 -21.49 -24.76
N LEU A 108 3.90 -20.77 -23.65
CA LEU A 108 3.28 -19.46 -23.60
C LEU A 108 4.05 -18.53 -22.67
N THR A 109 4.63 -17.48 -23.24
CA THR A 109 5.25 -16.35 -22.52
C THR A 109 4.47 -15.08 -22.79
N LEU A 110 3.95 -14.47 -21.73
CA LEU A 110 3.30 -13.17 -21.75
C LEU A 110 4.02 -12.23 -20.80
N ASP A 111 4.78 -11.31 -21.39
CA ASP A 111 5.43 -10.25 -20.64
C ASP A 111 4.58 -8.98 -20.69
N GLY A 112 4.70 -8.11 -19.68
CA GLY A 112 4.06 -6.79 -19.75
C GLY A 112 3.83 -6.17 -18.40
N ASN A 113 2.80 -5.34 -18.32
CA ASN A 113 2.38 -4.72 -17.08
C ASN A 113 1.17 -5.46 -16.50
N PHE A 114 1.34 -6.07 -15.33
CA PHE A 114 0.28 -6.73 -14.59
C PHE A 114 -0.22 -5.91 -13.41
N SER A 115 0.64 -5.10 -12.79
CA SER A 115 0.38 -4.52 -11.46
C SER A 115 0.74 -3.05 -11.29
N ASP A 116 1.33 -2.39 -12.29
CA ASP A 116 1.60 -0.94 -12.23
C ASP A 116 0.33 -0.15 -12.60
N PRO A 117 -0.32 0.52 -11.63
CA PRO A 117 -1.57 1.22 -11.85
C PRO A 117 -1.43 2.50 -12.68
N ASP A 118 -0.21 3.00 -12.90
CA ASP A 118 0.05 4.20 -13.69
C ASP A 118 0.08 3.91 -15.20
N ALA A 119 0.01 2.64 -15.59
CA ALA A 119 -0.06 2.19 -16.98
C ALA A 119 -1.22 1.21 -17.21
N LYS A 120 -1.52 0.86 -18.47
CA LYS A 120 -2.54 -0.16 -18.76
C LYS A 120 -2.07 -1.53 -18.30
N GLU A 121 -2.90 -2.16 -17.47
CA GLU A 121 -2.65 -3.50 -16.94
C GLU A 121 -3.26 -4.60 -17.81
N ILE A 122 -2.58 -5.74 -17.85
CA ILE A 122 -3.11 -7.01 -18.33
C ILE A 122 -4.08 -7.53 -17.27
N ASP A 123 -5.36 -7.61 -17.62
CA ASP A 123 -6.37 -8.19 -16.72
C ASP A 123 -6.19 -9.71 -16.62
N VAL A 124 -5.58 -10.14 -15.50
CA VAL A 124 -5.27 -11.53 -15.18
C VAL A 124 -6.51 -12.44 -15.10
N SER A 125 -7.72 -11.88 -15.00
CA SER A 125 -8.95 -12.68 -15.06
C SER A 125 -9.12 -13.41 -16.40
N GLN A 126 -8.56 -12.85 -17.47
CA GLN A 126 -8.64 -13.42 -18.83
C GLN A 126 -7.79 -14.68 -18.98
N ILE A 127 -6.76 -14.86 -18.15
CA ILE A 127 -5.83 -16.00 -18.19
C ILE A 127 -6.57 -17.34 -17.99
N ALA A 128 -7.68 -17.34 -17.25
CA ALA A 128 -8.50 -18.54 -17.06
C ALA A 128 -9.13 -19.09 -18.36
N GLY A 129 -9.19 -18.29 -19.43
CA GLY A 129 -9.71 -18.67 -20.75
C GLY A 129 -8.71 -19.45 -21.61
N LEU A 130 -7.42 -19.43 -21.26
CA LEU A 130 -6.35 -19.99 -22.09
C LEU A 130 -6.34 -21.54 -22.05
N ASP A 131 -6.05 -22.16 -23.20
CA ASP A 131 -5.88 -23.60 -23.30
C ASP A 131 -4.41 -24.01 -23.11
N LEU A 132 -4.10 -24.41 -21.88
CA LEU A 132 -2.75 -24.83 -21.46
C LEU A 132 -2.63 -26.35 -21.28
N ALA A 133 -3.53 -27.15 -21.88
CA ALA A 133 -3.58 -28.59 -21.66
C ALA A 133 -2.32 -29.34 -22.16
N ASN A 134 -1.64 -28.78 -23.17
CA ASN A 134 -0.42 -29.37 -23.76
C ASN A 134 0.84 -28.53 -23.51
N ALA A 135 0.73 -27.45 -22.74
CA ALA A 135 1.84 -26.55 -22.50
C ALA A 135 2.84 -27.11 -21.46
N THR A 136 4.11 -26.82 -21.65
CA THR A 136 5.20 -27.16 -20.71
C THR A 136 5.95 -25.94 -20.19
N LEU A 137 5.73 -24.77 -20.77
CA LEU A 137 6.21 -23.48 -20.27
C LEU A 137 5.02 -22.53 -20.16
N PHE A 138 4.91 -21.86 -19.02
CA PHE A 138 3.95 -20.79 -18.82
C PHE A 138 4.59 -19.64 -18.03
N GLU A 139 4.76 -18.51 -18.69
CA GLU A 139 5.43 -17.34 -18.14
C GLU A 139 4.51 -16.12 -18.11
N LEU A 140 4.52 -15.44 -16.97
CA LEU A 140 3.80 -14.22 -16.65
C LEU A 140 4.77 -13.25 -15.97
N SER A 141 5.68 -12.66 -16.75
CA SER A 141 6.75 -11.80 -16.24
C SER A 141 6.45 -10.32 -16.44
N GLY A 142 6.89 -9.49 -15.51
CA GLY A 142 6.85 -8.04 -15.66
C GLY A 142 7.79 -7.54 -16.76
N GLY A 143 7.50 -6.36 -17.31
CA GLY A 143 8.38 -5.69 -18.26
C GLY A 143 9.50 -4.89 -17.58
N SER A 144 10.77 -5.21 -17.89
CA SER A 144 11.96 -4.50 -17.36
C SER A 144 12.05 -3.01 -17.72
N THR A 145 11.22 -2.52 -18.65
CA THR A 145 11.25 -1.14 -19.17
C THR A 145 10.15 -0.24 -18.62
N THR A 146 9.16 -0.79 -17.90
CA THR A 146 7.99 -0.04 -17.39
C THR A 146 8.06 0.12 -15.88
N SER A 147 8.38 -0.95 -15.14
CA SER A 147 8.64 -0.93 -13.70
C SER A 147 9.36 -2.22 -13.28
N PRO A 148 10.35 -2.18 -12.37
CA PRO A 148 10.95 -3.40 -11.81
C PRO A 148 9.93 -4.30 -11.09
N THR A 149 8.76 -3.76 -10.74
CA THR A 149 7.67 -4.47 -10.05
C THR A 149 6.46 -4.74 -10.95
N GLY A 150 6.58 -4.57 -12.28
CA GLY A 150 5.45 -4.62 -13.21
C GLY A 150 4.85 -6.02 -13.44
N GLY A 151 5.42 -7.07 -12.85
CA GLY A 151 4.89 -8.44 -12.86
C GLY A 151 3.77 -8.64 -11.85
N LEU A 152 3.40 -9.89 -11.59
CA LEU A 152 2.29 -10.18 -10.67
C LEU A 152 2.58 -9.69 -9.24
N ASN A 153 1.57 -9.14 -8.57
CA ASN A 153 1.57 -8.96 -7.11
C ASN A 153 0.82 -10.11 -6.41
N ASN A 154 0.73 -10.07 -5.06
CA ASN A 154 0.03 -11.09 -4.27
C ASN A 154 -1.46 -11.28 -4.67
N GLN A 155 -2.18 -10.20 -4.98
CA GLN A 155 -3.59 -10.26 -5.33
C GLN A 155 -3.78 -10.94 -6.69
N GLU A 156 -2.98 -10.55 -7.68
CA GLU A 156 -3.03 -11.13 -9.01
C GLU A 156 -2.57 -12.59 -9.01
N LEU A 157 -1.52 -12.92 -8.25
CA LEU A 157 -1.08 -14.29 -8.07
C LEU A 157 -2.22 -15.16 -7.54
N ALA A 158 -2.90 -14.71 -6.48
CA ALA A 158 -4.03 -15.45 -5.92
C ALA A 158 -5.17 -15.65 -6.93
N GLN A 159 -5.38 -14.69 -7.82
CA GLN A 159 -6.39 -14.77 -8.88
C GLN A 159 -6.01 -15.75 -10.00
N VAL A 160 -4.75 -15.78 -10.41
CA VAL A 160 -4.27 -16.65 -11.51
C VAL A 160 -3.85 -18.04 -11.04
N ALA A 161 -3.58 -18.22 -9.75
CA ALA A 161 -3.10 -19.46 -9.14
C ALA A 161 -3.90 -20.72 -9.55
N PRO A 162 -5.25 -20.73 -9.62
CA PRO A 162 -6.00 -21.90 -10.08
C PRO A 162 -5.62 -22.35 -11.50
N THR A 163 -5.30 -21.40 -12.39
CA THR A 163 -4.86 -21.70 -13.76
C THR A 163 -3.42 -22.24 -13.78
N ILE A 164 -2.53 -21.65 -12.98
CA ILE A 164 -1.13 -22.13 -12.84
C ILE A 164 -1.10 -23.55 -12.26
N VAL A 165 -1.86 -23.82 -11.21
CA VAL A 165 -1.98 -25.17 -10.61
C VAL A 165 -2.55 -26.16 -11.64
N LYS A 166 -3.55 -25.77 -12.42
CA LYS A 166 -4.09 -26.61 -13.50
C LYS A 166 -3.03 -26.90 -14.57
N PHE A 167 -2.22 -25.91 -14.95
CA PHE A 167 -1.10 -26.07 -15.88
C PHE A 167 -0.07 -27.07 -15.35
N ALA A 168 0.39 -26.92 -14.10
CA ALA A 168 1.31 -27.85 -13.44
C ALA A 168 0.79 -29.29 -13.31
N ASN A 169 -0.52 -29.49 -13.47
CA ASN A 169 -1.21 -30.76 -13.38
C ASN A 169 -1.81 -31.23 -14.73
N ASN A 170 -1.40 -30.65 -15.86
CA ASN A 170 -2.01 -30.96 -17.17
C ASN A 170 -1.60 -32.32 -17.76
N GLY A 171 -0.74 -33.09 -17.07
CA GLY A 171 -0.30 -34.43 -17.48
C GLY A 171 0.97 -34.47 -18.32
N GLN A 172 1.61 -33.33 -18.62
CA GLN A 172 2.97 -33.31 -19.17
C GLN A 172 4.01 -33.72 -18.12
N SER A 173 5.20 -34.12 -18.57
CA SER A 173 6.26 -34.67 -17.71
C SER A 173 7.11 -33.63 -16.99
N TYR A 174 7.17 -32.41 -17.52
CA TYR A 174 7.95 -31.31 -16.97
C TYR A 174 7.25 -29.99 -17.26
N HIS A 175 7.30 -29.06 -16.29
CA HIS A 175 6.71 -27.74 -16.38
C HIS A 175 7.68 -26.67 -15.89
N THR A 176 7.76 -25.55 -16.60
CA THR A 176 8.34 -24.32 -16.10
C THR A 176 7.24 -23.27 -15.94
N ILE A 177 7.22 -22.63 -14.78
CA ILE A 177 6.39 -21.48 -14.44
C ILE A 177 7.35 -20.33 -14.15
N GLU A 178 7.30 -19.26 -14.94
CA GLU A 178 8.13 -18.06 -14.71
C GLU A 178 7.24 -16.87 -14.33
N LEU A 179 7.60 -16.22 -13.23
CA LEU A 179 6.90 -15.12 -12.58
C LEU A 179 7.90 -13.98 -12.30
N GLY A 180 8.73 -13.66 -13.28
CA GLY A 180 9.82 -12.70 -13.12
C GLY A 180 9.32 -11.26 -12.97
N TYR A 181 10.17 -10.37 -12.46
CA TYR A 181 9.86 -8.94 -12.28
C TYR A 181 8.57 -8.70 -11.48
N SER A 182 8.27 -9.60 -10.55
CA SER A 182 7.05 -9.63 -9.74
C SER A 182 7.21 -8.85 -8.43
N SER A 183 6.12 -8.75 -7.67
CA SER A 183 6.08 -8.19 -6.31
C SER A 183 5.34 -9.14 -5.36
N ILE A 184 5.70 -10.42 -5.42
CA ILE A 184 5.07 -11.51 -4.65
C ILE A 184 5.82 -11.70 -3.34
N SER A 185 5.12 -11.52 -2.23
CA SER A 185 5.62 -11.87 -0.89
C SER A 185 4.99 -13.15 -0.34
N ASP A 186 3.93 -13.66 -0.96
CA ASP A 186 3.24 -14.88 -0.53
C ASP A 186 2.98 -15.82 -1.72
N PHE A 187 3.81 -16.86 -1.85
CA PHE A 187 3.67 -17.88 -2.89
C PHE A 187 2.72 -19.03 -2.52
N THR A 188 2.11 -19.01 -1.33
CA THR A 188 1.20 -20.07 -0.88
C THR A 188 -0.05 -20.26 -1.75
N PRO A 189 -0.56 -19.29 -2.54
CA PRO A 189 -1.63 -19.57 -3.49
C PRO A 189 -1.28 -20.64 -4.53
N LEU A 190 0.01 -20.88 -4.79
CA LEU A 190 0.48 -21.91 -5.72
C LEU A 190 0.54 -23.31 -5.11
N GLN A 191 0.14 -23.50 -3.84
CA GLN A 191 0.02 -24.85 -3.26
C GLN A 191 -0.81 -25.76 -4.17
N GLY A 192 -0.25 -26.92 -4.51
CA GLY A 192 -0.82 -27.87 -5.46
C GLY A 192 -0.07 -27.97 -6.78
N VAL A 193 0.95 -27.14 -7.02
CA VAL A 193 1.92 -27.36 -8.10
C VAL A 193 2.81 -28.58 -7.83
N GLU A 194 2.89 -29.06 -6.58
CA GLU A 194 3.62 -30.26 -6.14
C GLU A 194 2.88 -31.56 -6.48
N SER A 195 2.60 -31.75 -7.77
CA SER A 195 1.76 -32.84 -8.29
C SER A 195 2.46 -34.20 -8.36
N GLY A 196 3.77 -34.25 -8.09
CA GLY A 196 4.64 -35.42 -8.31
C GLY A 196 5.26 -35.47 -9.71
N GLN A 197 4.94 -34.53 -10.60
CA GLN A 197 5.71 -34.23 -11.82
C GLN A 197 6.82 -33.22 -11.50
N SER A 198 7.82 -33.13 -12.36
CA SER A 198 8.88 -32.12 -12.23
C SER A 198 8.34 -30.75 -12.64
N VAL A 199 8.19 -29.83 -11.68
CA VAL A 199 7.74 -28.46 -11.93
C VAL A 199 8.81 -27.50 -11.43
N SER A 200 9.18 -26.49 -12.21
CA SER A 200 10.04 -25.39 -11.78
C SER A 200 9.19 -24.13 -11.66
N VAL A 201 9.14 -23.52 -10.48
CA VAL A 201 8.54 -22.21 -10.24
C VAL A 201 9.67 -21.22 -10.03
N ILE A 202 9.78 -20.23 -10.92
CA ILE A 202 10.91 -19.30 -11.00
C ILE A 202 10.37 -17.87 -10.88
N ALA A 203 10.80 -17.12 -9.87
CA ALA A 203 10.45 -15.72 -9.64
C ALA A 203 11.71 -14.88 -9.46
N VAL A 204 12.44 -14.68 -10.56
CA VAL A 204 13.67 -13.86 -10.55
C VAL A 204 13.33 -12.38 -10.69
N SER A 205 14.14 -11.52 -10.08
CA SER A 205 13.85 -10.08 -9.98
C SER A 205 12.50 -9.78 -9.31
N ASN A 206 12.17 -10.52 -8.25
CA ASN A 206 11.01 -10.25 -7.42
C ASN A 206 11.33 -9.07 -6.47
N THR A 207 10.62 -7.96 -6.60
CA THR A 207 10.84 -6.74 -5.82
C THR A 207 9.61 -6.41 -5.00
N ILE A 208 9.76 -6.40 -3.67
CA ILE A 208 8.68 -6.12 -2.73
C ILE A 208 8.85 -4.70 -2.18
N ASN A 209 7.88 -3.83 -2.43
CA ASN A 209 7.86 -2.49 -1.88
C ASN A 209 7.05 -2.49 -0.57
N ASP A 210 7.70 -2.26 0.57
CA ASP A 210 7.04 -2.05 1.85
C ASP A 210 7.08 -0.56 2.21
N SER A 211 5.90 0.06 2.22
CA SER A 211 5.73 1.47 2.57
C SER A 211 6.09 1.83 4.02
N THR A 212 6.37 0.84 4.88
CA THR A 212 6.76 1.05 6.27
C THR A 212 8.17 1.64 6.33
N PRO A 213 8.36 2.87 6.84
CA PRO A 213 9.68 3.48 6.86
C PRO A 213 10.59 2.89 7.94
N ILE A 214 11.90 2.89 7.67
CA ILE A 214 12.96 2.57 8.60
C ILE A 214 13.69 3.87 8.98
N TYR A 215 13.78 4.14 10.29
CA TYR A 215 14.61 5.23 10.79
C TYR A 215 16.09 4.84 10.76
N ALA A 216 16.95 5.79 10.39
CA ALA A 216 18.39 5.63 10.42
C ALA A 216 19.05 6.85 11.08
N VAL A 217 20.18 6.64 11.76
CA VAL A 217 21.00 7.72 12.31
C VAL A 217 22.27 7.81 11.47
N THR A 218 22.55 9.00 10.91
CA THR A 218 23.69 9.22 10.03
C THR A 218 25.00 8.73 10.66
N GLY A 219 25.71 7.86 9.96
CA GLY A 219 26.99 7.30 10.39
C GLY A 219 26.89 6.18 11.43
N GLN A 220 25.69 5.63 11.68
CA GLN A 220 25.49 4.49 12.56
C GLN A 220 24.88 3.30 11.81
N PRO A 221 25.05 2.06 12.32
CA PRO A 221 24.39 0.91 11.75
C PRO A 221 22.87 1.06 11.77
N ILE A 222 22.21 0.55 10.72
CA ILE A 222 20.76 0.45 10.62
C ILE A 222 20.38 -0.98 11.00
N THR A 223 19.65 -1.15 12.10
CA THR A 223 19.05 -2.42 12.50
C THR A 223 17.56 -2.40 12.20
N PHE A 224 17.07 -3.44 11.54
CA PHE A 224 15.67 -3.55 11.10
C PHE A 224 15.19 -5.00 11.13
N THR A 225 13.90 -5.19 10.86
CA THR A 225 13.27 -6.51 10.72
C THR A 225 12.62 -6.56 9.36
N ALA A 226 13.03 -7.53 8.54
CA ALA A 226 12.43 -7.75 7.24
C ALA A 226 10.98 -8.28 7.40
N PRO A 227 10.04 -7.80 6.59
CA PRO A 227 8.78 -8.50 6.33
C PRO A 227 8.99 -9.96 5.96
N LYS A 228 7.91 -10.73 6.10
CA LYS A 228 7.94 -12.15 5.76
C LYS A 228 7.75 -12.34 4.27
N VAL A 229 8.51 -13.28 3.71
CA VAL A 229 8.29 -13.81 2.38
C VAL A 229 8.02 -15.30 2.52
N LEU A 230 6.86 -15.75 2.03
CA LEU A 230 6.41 -17.12 2.20
C LEU A 230 6.65 -17.93 0.93
N ASP A 231 7.38 -19.05 1.04
CA ASP A 231 7.51 -20.04 -0.04
C ASP A 231 6.18 -20.79 -0.28
N LEU A 232 6.21 -21.76 -1.19
CA LEU A 232 5.07 -22.62 -1.54
C LEU A 232 4.44 -23.33 -0.31
N ASP A 233 5.23 -23.72 0.69
CA ASP A 233 4.76 -24.40 1.91
C ASP A 233 4.28 -23.41 2.99
N GLY A 234 4.42 -22.11 2.76
CA GLY A 234 4.19 -21.08 3.77
C GLY A 234 5.35 -20.92 4.75
N LYS A 235 6.53 -21.44 4.41
CA LYS A 235 7.75 -21.23 5.19
C LYS A 235 8.32 -19.85 4.86
N ASP A 236 8.73 -19.16 5.91
CA ASP A 236 9.42 -17.88 5.81
C ASP A 236 10.84 -18.05 5.24
N ILE A 237 11.11 -17.36 4.13
CA ILE A 237 12.40 -17.36 3.42
C ILE A 237 13.14 -16.02 3.53
N ALA A 238 12.52 -14.99 4.15
CA ALA A 238 13.16 -13.69 4.34
C ALA A 238 14.40 -13.80 5.23
N ASN A 239 14.43 -14.78 6.16
CA ASN A 239 15.55 -15.05 7.07
C ASN A 239 16.91 -15.40 6.41
N SER A 240 17.01 -15.38 5.08
CA SER A 240 18.20 -15.75 4.31
C SER A 240 18.92 -14.58 3.62
N TYR A 241 18.41 -13.36 3.79
CA TYR A 241 19.03 -12.16 3.19
C TYR A 241 20.45 -11.91 3.71
N HIS A 242 21.29 -11.39 2.81
CA HIS A 242 22.73 -11.20 3.02
C HIS A 242 23.29 -10.01 2.23
N TYR A 243 22.47 -9.36 1.40
CA TYR A 243 22.88 -8.26 0.55
C TYR A 243 22.01 -7.00 0.74
N SER A 244 22.62 -5.83 0.57
CA SER A 244 21.93 -4.54 0.45
C SER A 244 22.64 -3.61 -0.52
N SER A 245 21.90 -2.94 -1.40
CA SER A 245 22.45 -1.93 -2.30
C SER A 245 22.49 -0.52 -1.71
N SER A 246 21.93 -0.29 -0.52
CA SER A 246 21.89 1.02 0.15
C SER A 246 23.21 1.41 0.84
N VAL A 247 24.33 1.11 0.19
CA VAL A 247 25.70 1.47 0.59
C VAL A 247 26.40 2.23 -0.55
N PRO A 248 27.45 3.01 -0.27
CA PRO A 248 28.25 3.61 -1.33
C PRO A 248 28.79 2.56 -2.30
N THR A 249 28.91 2.92 -3.60
CA THR A 249 29.38 1.98 -4.64
C THR A 249 30.74 1.34 -4.33
N THR A 250 31.59 2.01 -3.55
CA THR A 250 32.89 1.47 -3.11
C THR A 250 32.79 0.35 -2.09
N ASP A 251 31.66 0.26 -1.38
CA ASP A 251 31.38 -0.68 -0.31
C ASP A 251 30.37 -1.76 -0.74
N LEU A 252 29.85 -1.67 -1.96
CA LEU A 252 28.95 -2.64 -2.56
C LEU A 252 29.67 -3.97 -2.83
N LYS A 253 29.21 -5.03 -2.19
CA LYS A 253 29.75 -6.39 -2.29
C LYS A 253 28.72 -7.39 -1.76
N ASP A 254 28.90 -8.64 -2.13
CA ASP A 254 28.18 -9.74 -1.48
C ASP A 254 28.47 -9.79 0.04
N ASP A 255 27.52 -10.33 0.81
CA ASP A 255 27.58 -10.43 2.28
C ASP A 255 27.77 -9.08 3.02
N ASN A 256 27.27 -7.98 2.48
CA ASN A 256 27.34 -6.67 3.14
C ASN A 256 26.17 -6.40 4.12
N LEU A 257 25.20 -7.31 4.23
CA LEU A 257 24.12 -7.25 5.21
C LEU A 257 24.29 -8.33 6.28
N THR A 258 24.34 -7.93 7.56
CA THR A 258 24.48 -8.89 8.66
C THR A 258 23.12 -9.44 9.08
N ASN A 259 22.94 -10.75 9.03
CA ASN A 259 21.77 -11.45 9.54
C ASN A 259 21.91 -11.77 11.04
N ASN A 260 21.05 -11.19 11.87
CA ASN A 260 21.02 -11.39 13.32
C ASN A 260 20.11 -12.56 13.75
N GLY A 261 19.41 -13.19 12.82
CA GLY A 261 18.38 -14.20 13.03
C GLY A 261 17.00 -13.61 13.33
N ASN A 262 15.95 -14.43 13.17
CA ASN A 262 14.53 -14.03 13.31
C ASN A 262 14.19 -12.79 12.45
N ASP A 263 14.61 -12.83 11.19
CA ASP A 263 14.38 -11.78 10.18
C ASP A 263 14.95 -10.41 10.58
N SER A 264 15.84 -10.36 11.57
CA SER A 264 16.52 -9.13 11.98
C SER A 264 17.85 -8.98 11.26
N TYR A 265 18.10 -7.77 10.76
CA TYR A 265 19.28 -7.45 9.97
C TYR A 265 19.97 -6.20 10.49
N THR A 266 21.28 -6.11 10.24
CA THR A 266 22.08 -4.92 10.49
C THR A 266 22.86 -4.57 9.24
N LEU A 267 22.66 -3.36 8.73
CA LEU A 267 23.47 -2.76 7.67
C LEU A 267 24.47 -1.78 8.29
N THR A 268 25.76 -1.97 8.03
CA THR A 268 26.81 -1.00 8.38
C THR A 268 27.19 -0.17 7.16
N ASP A 269 27.71 1.03 7.39
CA ASP A 269 28.22 1.91 6.32
C ASP A 269 27.15 2.25 5.25
N ALA A 270 25.89 2.33 5.65
CA ALA A 270 24.78 2.74 4.80
C ALA A 270 25.03 4.14 4.19
N ASP A 271 24.65 4.33 2.92
CA ASP A 271 24.79 5.62 2.25
C ASP A 271 23.79 6.64 2.87
N PRO A 272 24.26 7.72 3.51
CA PRO A 272 23.38 8.72 4.12
C PRO A 272 22.51 9.49 3.11
N ASN A 273 22.73 9.31 1.81
CA ASN A 273 21.89 9.87 0.75
C ASN A 273 20.86 8.87 0.21
N ALA A 274 20.90 7.61 0.63
CA ALA A 274 19.91 6.61 0.25
C ALA A 274 18.53 7.04 0.77
N LYS A 275 17.54 7.03 -0.11
CA LYS A 275 16.15 7.36 0.23
C LYS A 275 15.36 6.14 0.66
N GLU A 276 15.85 4.98 0.26
CA GLU A 276 15.26 3.68 0.52
C GLU A 276 16.36 2.71 0.97
N LEU A 277 15.94 1.73 1.76
CA LEU A 277 16.72 0.58 2.17
C LEU A 277 16.36 -0.58 1.25
N ASP A 278 17.22 -0.82 0.28
CA ASP A 278 17.16 -1.95 -0.65
C ASP A 278 17.97 -3.11 -0.05
N TYR A 279 17.33 -4.23 0.22
CA TYR A 279 18.01 -5.41 0.78
C TYR A 279 17.38 -6.71 0.33
N GLY A 280 18.14 -7.80 0.38
CA GLY A 280 17.63 -9.10 -0.05
C GLY A 280 18.73 -10.06 -0.49
N GLN A 281 18.50 -10.64 -1.66
CA GLN A 281 19.42 -11.56 -2.34
C GLN A 281 20.10 -10.87 -3.51
N ILE A 282 21.41 -11.07 -3.66
CA ILE A 282 22.20 -10.41 -4.71
C ILE A 282 21.85 -10.91 -6.13
N GLY A 283 21.23 -12.09 -6.25
CA GLY A 283 20.86 -12.71 -7.52
C GLY A 283 22.08 -13.03 -8.38
N PHE A 284 21.90 -13.05 -9.70
CA PHE A 284 22.94 -13.42 -10.67
C PHE A 284 24.09 -12.41 -10.81
N ALA A 285 24.12 -11.34 -10.01
CA ALA A 285 25.24 -10.40 -9.97
C ALA A 285 26.49 -11.02 -9.31
N ASP A 286 26.31 -12.02 -8.44
CA ASP A 286 27.37 -12.89 -7.94
C ASP A 286 26.89 -14.35 -7.90
N TYR A 287 27.76 -15.32 -8.18
CA TYR A 287 27.40 -16.74 -8.24
C TYR A 287 27.80 -17.47 -6.96
N THR A 288 27.36 -16.95 -5.82
CA THR A 288 27.52 -17.57 -4.50
C THR A 288 26.35 -18.51 -4.19
N PRO A 289 26.53 -19.54 -3.33
CA PRO A 289 25.48 -20.53 -3.06
C PRO A 289 24.19 -19.98 -2.46
N ASP A 290 24.24 -18.79 -1.87
CA ASP A 290 23.16 -18.06 -1.21
C ASP A 290 22.62 -16.88 -2.05
N SER A 291 23.19 -16.63 -3.23
CA SER A 291 22.77 -15.54 -4.13
C SER A 291 21.28 -15.55 -4.50
N LEU A 292 20.58 -16.67 -4.32
CA LEU A 292 19.15 -16.80 -4.55
C LEU A 292 18.54 -17.87 -3.62
N THR A 293 17.22 -17.85 -3.43
CA THR A 293 16.51 -18.95 -2.78
C THR A 293 16.30 -20.06 -3.80
N TYR A 294 16.89 -21.22 -3.53
CA TYR A 294 16.72 -22.44 -4.31
C TYR A 294 16.27 -23.58 -3.40
N GLU A 295 15.01 -24.01 -3.54
CA GLU A 295 14.47 -25.10 -2.73
C GLU A 295 13.88 -26.22 -3.60
N THR A 296 14.07 -27.47 -3.22
CA THR A 296 13.42 -28.62 -3.85
C THR A 296 12.38 -29.22 -2.90
N LYS A 297 11.12 -29.22 -3.33
CA LYS A 297 9.95 -29.72 -2.61
C LYS A 297 9.38 -30.94 -3.35
N GLY A 298 9.79 -32.13 -2.92
CA GLY A 298 9.48 -33.36 -3.66
C GLY A 298 10.11 -33.33 -5.05
N THR A 299 9.29 -33.19 -6.09
CA THR A 299 9.74 -33.05 -7.50
C THR A 299 9.66 -31.61 -8.00
N THR A 300 9.12 -30.69 -7.20
CA THR A 300 9.02 -29.27 -7.54
C THR A 300 10.29 -28.53 -7.14
N LEU A 301 10.83 -27.76 -8.06
CA LEU A 301 11.86 -26.77 -7.84
C LEU A 301 11.20 -25.40 -7.63
N PHE A 302 11.62 -24.68 -6.59
CA PHE A 302 11.26 -23.30 -6.33
C PHE A 302 12.52 -22.44 -6.32
N GLU A 303 12.54 -21.42 -7.17
CA GLU A 303 13.64 -20.49 -7.34
C GLU A 303 13.11 -19.06 -7.26
N THR A 304 13.71 -18.21 -6.42
CA THR A 304 13.38 -16.78 -6.38
C THR A 304 14.60 -15.95 -6.06
N VAL A 305 14.67 -14.76 -6.64
CA VAL A 305 15.63 -13.70 -6.28
C VAL A 305 14.79 -12.54 -5.77
N THR A 306 14.76 -12.36 -4.45
CA THR A 306 13.91 -11.34 -3.82
C THR A 306 14.75 -10.18 -3.29
N MET A 307 14.35 -8.97 -3.66
CA MET A 307 14.78 -7.72 -3.04
C MET A 307 13.56 -7.05 -2.39
N GLU A 308 13.75 -6.45 -1.23
CA GLU A 308 12.79 -5.63 -0.52
C GLU A 308 13.27 -4.18 -0.49
N ASP A 309 12.33 -3.26 -0.63
CA ASP A 309 12.52 -1.82 -0.60
C ASP A 309 11.68 -1.21 0.53
N GLN A 310 12.31 -0.42 1.39
CA GLN A 310 11.64 0.33 2.47
C GLN A 310 12.12 1.78 2.53
N PRO A 311 11.24 2.78 2.68
CA PRO A 311 11.66 4.18 2.82
C PRO A 311 12.61 4.39 4.01
N LEU A 312 13.70 5.15 3.81
CA LEU A 312 14.62 5.57 4.87
C LEU A 312 14.32 6.97 5.37
N ILE A 313 14.22 7.13 6.69
CA ILE A 313 14.12 8.43 7.36
C ILE A 313 15.42 8.67 8.13
N TRP A 314 16.24 9.58 7.60
CA TRP A 314 17.52 9.94 8.21
C TRP A 314 17.38 10.97 9.32
N GLN A 315 18.05 10.69 10.43
CA GLN A 315 18.27 11.60 11.55
C GLN A 315 19.76 11.92 11.66
N ALA A 316 20.09 13.18 11.93
CA ALA A 316 21.48 13.56 12.24
C ALA A 316 21.95 12.96 13.58
N HIS A 317 21.02 12.81 14.53
CA HIS A 317 21.24 12.34 15.90
C HIS A 317 20.03 11.52 16.35
N PRO A 318 20.18 10.51 17.22
CA PRO A 318 19.02 9.85 17.82
C PRO A 318 18.32 10.83 18.79
N THR A 319 17.00 10.77 18.89
CA THR A 319 16.22 11.75 19.66
C THR A 319 15.32 11.11 20.71
N VAL A 320 15.10 11.86 21.80
CA VAL A 320 14.04 11.62 22.77
C VAL A 320 13.22 12.89 22.90
N THR A 321 11.93 12.81 22.60
CA THR A 321 10.96 13.90 22.77
C THR A 321 10.18 13.69 24.07
N ILE A 322 10.17 14.71 24.91
CA ILE A 322 9.33 14.76 26.10
C ILE A 322 8.01 15.42 25.74
N ASP A 323 6.96 14.70 26.05
CA ASP A 323 5.58 15.12 25.92
C ASP A 323 5.03 15.42 27.32
N TYR A 324 4.76 16.69 27.59
CA TYR A 324 4.34 17.14 28.90
C TYR A 324 2.81 17.12 29.00
N MET A 325 2.28 16.19 29.79
CA MET A 325 0.86 15.86 29.84
C MET A 325 0.20 16.21 31.17
N ASP A 326 -1.09 16.51 31.15
CA ASP A 326 -1.92 16.68 32.35
C ASP A 326 -2.46 15.31 32.83
N PRO A 327 -3.12 15.23 34.01
CA PRO A 327 -3.63 13.96 34.54
C PRO A 327 -4.76 13.33 33.71
N ALA A 328 -5.34 14.07 32.77
CA ALA A 328 -6.34 13.58 31.82
C ALA A 328 -5.71 13.10 30.49
N GLY A 329 -4.38 13.14 30.37
CA GLY A 329 -3.65 12.76 29.17
C GLY A 329 -3.72 13.80 28.06
N GLN A 330 -4.00 15.06 28.38
CA GLN A 330 -3.98 16.17 27.42
C GLN A 330 -2.65 16.93 27.52
N PRO A 331 -2.14 17.52 26.43
CA PRO A 331 -0.90 18.29 26.49
C PRO A 331 -1.02 19.50 27.41
N VAL A 332 -0.01 19.69 28.26
CA VAL A 332 0.21 20.98 28.92
C VAL A 332 0.60 21.98 27.84
N LEU A 333 -0.03 23.16 27.85
CA LEU A 333 0.17 24.15 26.80
C LEU A 333 1.17 25.23 27.23
N ASN A 334 1.96 25.71 26.27
CA ASN A 334 2.72 26.94 26.35
C ASN A 334 1.78 28.16 26.43
N ALA A 335 2.33 29.32 26.77
CA ALA A 335 1.56 30.56 26.88
C ALA A 335 0.89 31.01 25.56
N ASP A 336 1.40 30.53 24.42
CA ASP A 336 0.85 30.78 23.08
C ASP A 336 -0.23 29.76 22.66
N GLY A 337 -0.54 28.78 23.52
CA GLY A 337 -1.53 27.74 23.28
C GLY A 337 -1.00 26.51 22.54
N THR A 338 0.30 26.43 22.21
CA THR A 338 0.91 25.23 21.61
C THR A 338 1.19 24.16 22.66
N PRO A 339 1.16 22.86 22.31
CA PRO A 339 1.63 21.79 23.19
C PRO A 339 3.07 22.05 23.64
N MET A 340 3.30 21.93 24.94
CA MET A 340 4.64 21.96 25.48
C MET A 340 5.28 20.61 25.19
N THR A 341 6.38 20.63 24.46
CA THR A 341 7.24 19.48 24.18
C THR A 341 8.70 19.89 24.25
N LYS A 342 9.59 18.91 24.41
CA LYS A 342 11.04 19.15 24.34
C LYS A 342 11.77 17.96 23.74
N THR A 343 12.44 18.17 22.62
CA THR A 343 13.31 17.17 22.01
C THR A 343 14.74 17.30 22.53
N ILE A 344 15.34 16.18 22.91
CA ILE A 344 16.73 16.07 23.33
C ILE A 344 17.45 15.16 22.33
N GLU A 345 18.54 15.66 21.76
CA GLU A 345 19.39 14.92 20.84
C GLU A 345 20.50 14.18 21.62
N GLY A 346 20.75 12.94 21.22
CA GLY A 346 21.88 12.13 21.67
C GLY A 346 23.10 12.24 20.75
N ASN A 347 24.22 11.64 21.15
CA ASN A 347 25.37 11.50 20.25
C ASN A 347 25.29 10.19 19.48
N LEU A 348 25.15 9.07 20.21
CA LEU A 348 25.09 7.74 19.61
C LEU A 348 23.88 6.90 20.02
N ILE A 349 23.48 5.98 19.15
CA ILE A 349 22.52 4.92 19.51
C ILE A 349 23.13 4.13 20.68
N GLY A 350 22.33 3.91 21.71
CA GLY A 350 22.74 3.26 22.94
C GLY A 350 23.38 4.18 23.99
N ASP A 351 23.65 5.46 23.70
CA ASP A 351 24.10 6.40 24.72
C ASP A 351 23.02 6.63 25.77
N PRO A 352 23.37 6.79 27.06
CA PRO A 352 22.39 7.06 28.10
C PRO A 352 21.89 8.52 28.03
N TYR A 353 20.62 8.73 28.34
CA TYR A 353 20.03 10.05 28.59
C TYR A 353 19.52 10.19 30.03
N ASP A 354 19.45 11.43 30.52
CA ASP A 354 18.91 11.78 31.84
C ASP A 354 18.08 13.06 31.76
N LEU A 355 16.77 12.90 31.81
CA LEU A 355 15.76 13.95 31.68
C LEU A 355 15.39 14.58 33.02
N THR A 356 16.14 14.30 34.09
CA THR A 356 15.81 14.80 35.43
C THR A 356 15.65 16.32 35.45
N ASN A 357 16.53 17.05 34.77
CA ASN A 357 16.45 18.51 34.69
C ASN A 357 15.29 18.95 33.79
N ASP A 358 15.11 18.29 32.65
CA ASP A 358 14.09 18.60 31.66
C ASP A 358 12.66 18.28 32.13
N SER A 359 12.54 17.41 33.12
CA SER A 359 11.27 17.08 33.78
C SER A 359 10.78 18.17 34.74
N GLN A 360 11.60 19.15 35.09
CA GLN A 360 11.24 20.20 36.05
C GLN A 360 10.52 21.35 35.35
N ILE A 361 9.22 21.50 35.60
CA ILE A 361 8.41 22.58 35.03
C ILE A 361 7.90 23.49 36.13
N THR A 362 8.10 24.79 35.95
CA THR A 362 7.63 25.80 36.91
C THR A 362 6.11 25.77 37.01
N GLY A 363 5.57 25.63 38.22
CA GLY A 363 4.13 25.60 38.47
C GLY A 363 3.48 24.22 38.35
N TYR A 364 4.26 23.18 38.08
CA TYR A 364 3.79 21.81 37.91
C TYR A 364 4.62 20.83 38.73
N THR A 365 3.97 19.79 39.24
CA THR A 365 4.62 18.68 39.95
C THR A 365 4.52 17.43 39.08
N LEU A 366 5.66 16.83 38.75
CA LEU A 366 5.70 15.55 38.03
C LEU A 366 5.03 14.46 38.86
N THR A 367 4.10 13.74 38.24
CA THR A 367 3.43 12.57 38.84
C THR A 367 3.83 11.26 38.20
N SER A 368 4.39 11.29 36.97
CA SER A 368 4.93 10.08 36.34
C SER A 368 6.10 9.46 37.14
N PRO A 369 6.31 8.13 37.05
CA PRO A 369 7.44 7.48 37.69
C PRO A 369 8.78 8.06 37.22
N THR A 370 9.68 8.35 38.16
CA THR A 370 11.03 8.87 37.85
C THR A 370 11.91 7.89 37.08
N SER A 371 11.51 6.60 37.01
CA SER A 371 12.17 5.60 36.17
C SER A 371 12.06 5.91 34.67
N LEU A 372 11.08 6.73 34.25
CA LEU A 372 10.95 7.16 32.85
C LEU A 372 11.99 8.23 32.46
N LEU A 373 12.65 8.84 33.45
CA LEU A 373 13.57 9.97 33.20
C LEU A 373 14.94 9.51 32.71
N LYS A 374 15.23 8.21 32.72
CA LYS A 374 16.54 7.68 32.34
C LYS A 374 16.37 6.48 31.43
N GLY A 375 17.19 6.42 30.41
CA GLY A 375 17.19 5.34 29.44
C GLY A 375 18.38 5.48 28.50
N ASN A 376 18.28 4.84 27.35
CA ASN A 376 19.29 4.90 26.30
C ASN A 376 18.61 5.29 24.99
N TYR A 377 19.30 6.10 24.19
CA TYR A 377 18.86 6.48 22.86
C TYR A 377 18.71 5.24 21.96
N THR A 378 17.65 5.17 21.18
CA THR A 378 17.44 4.12 20.18
C THR A 378 17.60 4.66 18.76
N GLN A 379 17.60 3.77 17.78
CA GLN A 379 17.59 4.14 16.36
C GLN A 379 16.33 4.93 15.99
N ASN A 380 15.16 4.42 16.40
CA ASN A 380 13.89 5.11 16.20
C ASN A 380 13.80 6.29 17.19
N PRO A 381 13.22 7.43 16.77
CA PRO A 381 12.83 8.50 17.68
C PRO A 381 11.98 7.94 18.82
N GLN A 382 12.24 8.42 20.04
CA GLN A 382 11.51 7.99 21.22
C GLN A 382 10.65 9.14 21.75
N THR A 383 9.43 8.84 22.17
CA THR A 383 8.58 9.80 22.90
C THR A 383 8.36 9.32 24.32
N ILE A 384 8.47 10.24 25.29
CA ILE A 384 8.26 9.98 26.70
C ILE A 384 7.20 10.93 27.24
N ASP A 385 6.05 10.36 27.59
CA ASP A 385 4.95 11.09 28.21
C ASP A 385 5.21 11.25 29.71
N LEU A 386 5.40 12.50 30.12
CA LEU A 386 5.53 12.88 31.52
C LEU A 386 4.24 13.57 31.96
N THR A 387 3.54 12.97 32.92
CA THR A 387 2.30 13.50 33.48
C THR A 387 2.57 14.42 34.67
N TYR A 388 1.86 15.54 34.72
CA TYR A 388 2.03 16.60 35.70
C TYR A 388 0.71 16.99 36.36
N GLN A 389 0.79 17.31 37.65
CA GLN A 389 -0.27 18.00 38.38
C GLN A 389 0.09 19.47 38.54
N ALA A 390 -0.79 20.38 38.09
CA ALA A 390 -0.61 21.81 38.33
C ALA A 390 -0.59 22.11 39.84
N ALA A 391 0.41 22.88 40.30
CA ALA A 391 0.50 23.33 41.68
C ALA A 391 -0.63 24.35 41.94
N SER A 392 -1.61 23.99 42.77
CA SER A 392 -2.76 24.83 43.03
C SER A 392 -2.36 26.18 43.64
N SER A 393 -2.52 27.28 42.88
CA SER A 393 -2.81 28.63 43.39
C SER A 393 -3.17 29.60 42.24
N GLN A 394 -4.44 29.65 41.84
CA GLN A 394 -5.24 30.88 41.78
C GLN A 394 -6.73 30.52 41.63
N THR A 395 -7.53 31.06 42.53
CA THR A 395 -8.99 31.11 42.48
C THR A 395 -9.44 31.86 41.23
N TYR A 396 -10.15 31.19 40.32
CA TYR A 396 -11.11 31.88 39.46
C TYR A 396 -12.25 32.36 40.37
N ALA A 397 -12.21 33.63 40.75
CA ALA A 397 -13.32 34.28 41.43
C ALA A 397 -14.52 34.28 40.49
N SER A 398 -15.53 33.48 40.83
CA SER A 398 -16.87 33.56 40.27
C SER A 398 -17.51 34.90 40.62
N GLY A 399 -17.35 35.89 39.74
CA GLY A 399 -18.07 37.15 39.80
C GLY A 399 -19.39 37.04 39.05
N THR A 400 -20.46 36.60 39.72
CA THR A 400 -21.82 36.81 39.22
C THR A 400 -22.25 38.24 39.54
N SER A 401 -22.49 39.07 38.53
CA SER A 401 -23.39 40.22 38.64
C SER A 401 -23.96 40.57 37.27
N SER A 402 -25.28 40.49 37.22
CA SER A 402 -26.17 40.79 36.11
C SER A 402 -26.30 42.30 35.93
N SER A 403 -26.30 42.81 34.68
CA SER A 403 -27.31 43.78 34.20
C SER A 403 -27.08 44.16 32.73
N SER A 404 -28.19 44.10 31.99
CA SER A 404 -28.50 44.57 30.64
C SER A 404 -27.86 45.89 30.20
N THR A 405 -27.50 46.04 28.90
CA THR A 405 -28.30 46.80 27.91
C THR A 405 -27.68 46.81 26.49
N THR A 406 -28.56 46.52 25.51
CA THR A 406 -28.67 47.01 24.11
C THR A 406 -27.48 47.07 23.12
N SER A 407 -27.78 46.53 21.95
CA SER A 407 -27.09 46.57 20.66
C SER A 407 -26.63 47.96 20.19
N SER A 408 -25.46 48.01 19.56
CA SER A 408 -25.22 48.82 18.36
C SER A 408 -24.07 48.22 17.54
N THR A 409 -24.38 47.93 16.29
CA THR A 409 -23.50 47.49 15.21
C THR A 409 -22.43 48.53 14.87
N THR A 410 -21.17 48.11 14.79
CA THR A 410 -20.16 48.75 13.92
C THR A 410 -19.12 47.71 13.48
N GLN A 411 -19.15 47.42 12.18
CA GLN A 411 -18.13 46.72 11.41
C GLN A 411 -16.91 47.63 11.19
N PRO A 412 -15.68 47.11 11.29
CA PRO A 412 -14.56 47.61 10.49
C PRO A 412 -13.90 46.45 9.72
N THR A 413 -14.17 46.32 8.43
CA THR A 413 -13.35 46.82 7.29
C THR A 413 -12.05 46.06 7.06
N THR A 414 -12.14 45.13 6.10
CA THR A 414 -11.05 44.47 5.39
C THR A 414 -10.25 45.50 4.58
N SER A 415 -8.95 45.64 4.86
CA SER A 415 -8.02 46.35 3.97
C SER A 415 -7.36 45.34 3.04
N THR A 416 -7.83 45.29 1.80
CA THR A 416 -7.21 44.56 0.71
C THR A 416 -6.19 45.48 0.06
N THR A 417 -4.89 45.17 0.15
CA THR A 417 -3.87 45.83 -0.68
C THR A 417 -3.63 44.96 -1.90
N THR A 418 -4.13 45.42 -3.05
CA THR A 418 -3.87 44.84 -4.36
C THR A 418 -2.55 45.39 -4.90
N THR A 419 -1.57 44.53 -5.19
CA THR A 419 -0.41 44.87 -6.02
C THR A 419 -0.33 43.90 -7.20
N THR A 420 -0.44 44.46 -8.40
CA THR A 420 -0.27 43.81 -9.70
C THR A 420 1.20 43.43 -9.92
N PRO A 421 1.56 42.19 -10.33
CA PRO A 421 2.95 41.82 -10.56
C PRO A 421 3.37 42.13 -11.99
N THR A 422 4.35 43.03 -12.14
CA THR A 422 5.13 43.23 -13.36
C THR A 422 6.47 42.52 -13.22
N SER A 423 6.75 41.53 -14.09
CA SER A 423 8.01 40.72 -14.16
C SER A 423 8.17 39.69 -13.03
N PRO A 424 8.79 38.51 -13.24
CA PRO A 424 8.79 37.43 -12.25
C PRO A 424 9.82 37.73 -11.17
N ASP A 425 9.50 38.66 -10.28
CA ASP A 425 10.17 38.78 -8.99
C ASP A 425 9.92 37.46 -8.26
N ARG A 426 10.92 36.57 -8.31
CA ARG A 426 10.95 35.38 -7.46
C ARG A 426 10.93 35.89 -6.02
N VAL A 427 9.80 35.75 -5.34
CA VAL A 427 9.71 36.03 -3.92
C VAL A 427 10.57 34.98 -3.22
N SER A 428 11.64 35.40 -2.56
CA SER A 428 12.39 34.53 -1.66
C SER A 428 11.50 34.22 -0.47
N ILE A 429 11.07 32.96 -0.37
CA ILE A 429 10.28 32.44 0.74
C ILE A 429 11.21 31.72 1.72
N GLN A 430 10.89 31.77 3.00
CA GLN A 430 11.52 30.91 4.00
C GLN A 430 10.66 29.64 4.09
N VAL A 431 11.22 28.52 3.70
CA VAL A 431 10.57 27.20 3.75
C VAL A 431 10.91 26.60 5.11
N LYS A 432 9.88 26.23 5.87
CA LYS A 432 10.02 25.41 7.06
C LYS A 432 9.66 24.00 6.64
N ASP A 433 10.66 23.16 6.41
CA ASP A 433 10.43 21.74 6.24
C ASP A 433 9.79 21.19 7.52
N LEU A 434 8.77 20.37 7.34
CA LEU A 434 8.08 19.77 8.46
C LEU A 434 8.93 18.61 8.97
N SER A 435 9.10 18.54 10.29
CA SER A 435 9.73 17.40 10.93
C SER A 435 8.69 16.61 11.71
N ALA A 436 8.75 15.27 11.63
CA ALA A 436 7.94 14.39 12.46
C ALA A 436 8.21 14.59 13.96
N ASP A 437 9.31 15.27 14.32
CA ASP A 437 9.68 15.57 15.71
C ASP A 437 8.86 16.70 16.36
N SER A 438 8.02 17.42 15.61
CA SER A 438 7.13 18.45 16.14
C SER A 438 5.67 17.96 16.05
N PRO A 439 4.90 17.85 17.14
CA PRO A 439 3.53 17.33 17.08
C PRO A 439 2.58 18.12 16.16
N THR A 440 2.84 19.42 16.00
CA THR A 440 2.11 20.27 15.06
C THR A 440 2.51 20.02 13.61
N ASP A 441 3.78 19.64 13.38
CA ASP A 441 4.29 19.30 12.06
C ASP A 441 3.98 17.84 11.71
N GLU A 442 4.01 16.93 12.68
CA GLU A 442 3.66 15.51 12.58
C GLU A 442 2.20 15.34 12.19
N GLN A 443 1.30 16.16 12.77
CA GLN A 443 -0.07 16.27 12.29
C GLN A 443 -0.08 16.66 10.81
N LEU A 444 0.62 17.73 10.42
CA LEU A 444 0.71 18.22 9.04
C LEU A 444 1.34 17.17 8.08
N ILE A 445 2.32 16.41 8.53
CA ILE A 445 2.99 15.33 7.81
C ILE A 445 2.03 14.17 7.59
N ASP A 446 1.27 13.78 8.61
CA ASP A 446 0.21 12.75 8.52
C ASP A 446 -0.94 13.20 7.59
N MET A 447 -1.14 14.51 7.43
CA MET A 447 -2.06 15.06 6.43
C MET A 447 -1.52 14.94 4.99
N GLY A 448 -0.21 14.73 4.81
CA GLY A 448 0.51 14.70 3.52
C GLY A 448 1.25 16.00 3.15
N VAL A 449 1.56 16.86 4.14
CA VAL A 449 2.32 18.09 3.95
C VAL A 449 3.80 17.84 4.21
N HIS A 450 4.65 18.32 3.32
CA HIS A 450 6.10 18.16 3.40
C HIS A 450 6.82 19.39 3.95
N ALA A 451 6.26 20.58 3.74
CA ALA A 451 6.83 21.84 4.23
C ALA A 451 5.75 22.91 4.39
N THR A 452 6.02 23.93 5.19
CA THR A 452 5.19 25.13 5.31
C THR A 452 5.95 26.38 4.89
N THR A 453 5.23 27.39 4.39
CA THR A 453 5.81 28.71 4.19
C THR A 453 4.76 29.80 4.37
N HIS A 454 5.22 31.03 4.62
CA HIS A 454 4.34 32.20 4.64
C HIS A 454 4.62 33.08 3.41
N ILE A 455 3.61 33.28 2.57
CA ILE A 455 3.66 34.20 1.43
C ILE A 455 2.68 35.33 1.70
N ASN A 456 3.17 36.56 1.78
CA ASN A 456 2.36 37.76 2.09
C ASN A 456 1.53 37.63 3.39
N GLY A 457 2.03 36.89 4.38
CA GLY A 457 1.35 36.68 5.67
C GLY A 457 0.30 35.57 5.69
N GLN A 458 0.14 34.82 4.59
CA GLN A 458 -0.75 33.64 4.52
C GLN A 458 0.08 32.36 4.55
N LEU A 459 -0.40 31.33 5.28
CA LEU A 459 0.26 30.02 5.42
C LEU A 459 -0.06 29.13 4.21
N PHE A 460 0.99 28.54 3.62
CA PHE A 460 0.91 27.58 2.53
C PHE A 460 1.56 26.26 2.94
N TYR A 461 1.02 25.16 2.42
CA TYR A 461 1.49 23.79 2.57
C TYR A 461 2.11 23.31 1.27
N LEU A 462 3.30 22.70 1.35
CA LEU A 462 3.93 21.98 0.25
C LEU A 462 3.41 20.56 0.28
N VAL A 463 2.70 20.14 -0.76
CA VAL A 463 2.04 18.84 -0.84
C VAL A 463 2.66 17.99 -1.97
N GLY A 464 2.18 16.77 -2.17
CA GLY A 464 2.61 15.90 -3.26
C GLY A 464 2.70 16.63 -4.62
N ASN A 465 3.68 16.26 -5.45
CA ASN A 465 4.07 16.91 -6.71
C ASN A 465 4.76 18.30 -6.59
N ASN A 466 5.32 18.63 -5.41
CA ASN A 466 6.08 19.87 -5.15
C ASN A 466 5.28 21.18 -5.37
N GLN A 467 3.98 21.17 -5.07
CA GLN A 467 3.11 22.34 -5.23
C GLN A 467 2.77 22.99 -3.88
N TRP A 468 2.72 24.33 -3.84
CA TRP A 468 2.28 25.10 -2.68
C TRP A 468 0.78 25.38 -2.75
N VAL A 469 0.02 24.89 -1.78
CA VAL A 469 -1.43 25.13 -1.62
C VAL A 469 -1.71 25.97 -0.38
N LEU A 470 -2.78 26.76 -0.40
CA LEU A 470 -3.16 27.57 0.77
C LEU A 470 -3.60 26.65 1.90
N ALA A 471 -3.07 26.83 3.11
CA ALA A 471 -3.33 25.93 4.24
C ALA A 471 -4.81 25.80 4.62
N SER A 472 -5.61 26.85 4.36
CA SER A 472 -7.06 26.82 4.59
C SER A 472 -7.83 25.89 3.65
N ASP A 473 -7.19 25.43 2.58
CA ASP A 473 -7.85 24.70 1.48
C ASP A 473 -7.46 23.20 1.49
N TYR A 474 -6.84 22.71 2.58
CA TYR A 474 -6.19 21.40 2.67
C TYR A 474 -6.79 20.49 3.76
N ASN A 475 -6.97 19.19 3.48
CA ASN A 475 -7.80 18.24 4.26
C ASN A 475 -6.98 17.01 4.72
N ASN A 476 -7.15 16.51 5.96
CA ASN A 476 -6.24 15.53 6.59
C ASN A 476 -6.81 14.14 6.89
N VAL A 477 -5.97 13.11 7.07
CA VAL A 477 -6.40 11.78 7.58
C VAL A 477 -6.36 11.79 9.12
N ALA A 478 -7.29 11.11 9.79
CA ALA A 478 -7.43 11.06 11.25
C ALA A 478 -7.28 9.64 11.83
N SER A 479 -7.51 8.60 11.02
CA SER A 479 -7.22 7.20 11.37
C SER A 479 -7.17 6.34 10.10
N PRO A 480 -6.15 5.49 9.90
CA PRO A 480 -6.08 4.58 8.74
C PRO A 480 -6.97 3.33 8.90
N THR A 481 -7.82 3.28 9.92
CA THR A 481 -8.69 2.13 10.19
C THR A 481 -9.83 2.03 9.18
N SER A 482 -10.05 0.83 8.62
CA SER A 482 -11.22 0.52 7.83
C SER A 482 -12.29 -0.19 8.67
N GLY A 483 -13.55 -0.06 8.28
CA GLY A 483 -14.64 -0.64 9.06
C GLY A 483 -16.00 -0.50 8.39
N VAL A 484 -17.05 -0.73 9.18
CA VAL A 484 -18.45 -0.53 8.77
C VAL A 484 -19.09 0.49 9.71
N VAL A 485 -19.69 1.51 9.12
CA VAL A 485 -20.50 2.52 9.83
C VAL A 485 -21.96 2.35 9.43
N ARG A 486 -22.88 2.55 10.38
CA ARG A 486 -24.31 2.62 10.11
C ARG A 486 -24.85 4.03 10.39
N THR A 487 -25.56 4.60 9.43
CA THR A 487 -26.20 5.92 9.59
C THR A 487 -27.36 5.87 10.59
N PHE A 488 -27.63 7.00 11.26
CA PHE A 488 -28.76 7.14 12.18
C PHE A 488 -30.11 7.22 11.46
N ASP A 489 -31.17 7.64 12.18
CA ASP A 489 -32.57 7.66 11.74
C ASP A 489 -32.94 8.80 10.76
N SER A 490 -31.94 9.53 10.27
CA SER A 490 -32.10 10.62 9.31
C SER A 490 -31.18 10.45 8.10
N SER A 491 -31.56 11.08 6.98
CA SER A 491 -30.72 11.08 5.78
C SER A 491 -29.52 11.98 6.02
N THR A 492 -28.34 11.51 5.66
CA THR A 492 -27.08 12.17 5.98
C THR A 492 -26.43 12.74 4.73
N ASP A 493 -26.03 14.00 4.81
CA ASP A 493 -25.26 14.67 3.77
C ASP A 493 -23.81 14.20 3.79
N LEU A 494 -23.24 14.03 2.60
CA LEU A 494 -21.83 13.76 2.39
C LEU A 494 -21.10 15.05 2.00
N VAL A 495 -19.80 15.09 2.26
CA VAL A 495 -18.92 16.15 1.77
C VAL A 495 -17.81 15.58 0.91
N ASN A 496 -17.24 16.41 0.04
CA ASN A 496 -16.01 16.10 -0.66
C ASN A 496 -14.77 16.38 0.20
N SER A 497 -13.61 16.02 -0.35
CA SER A 497 -12.35 16.76 -0.28
C SER A 497 -12.34 17.89 0.72
N TYR A 498 -12.80 19.02 0.17
CA TYR A 498 -12.75 20.38 0.66
C TYR A 498 -13.87 20.72 1.65
N GLY A 499 -14.63 19.72 2.13
CA GLY A 499 -15.76 19.91 3.03
C GLY A 499 -16.99 20.51 2.36
N GLN A 500 -17.07 20.47 1.04
CA GLN A 500 -18.22 20.97 0.29
C GLN A 500 -19.26 19.85 0.14
N PRO A 501 -20.58 20.13 0.25
CA PRO A 501 -21.60 19.12 0.09
C PRO A 501 -21.55 18.47 -1.30
N VAL A 502 -21.67 17.14 -1.36
CA VAL A 502 -21.93 16.42 -2.61
C VAL A 502 -23.43 16.20 -2.81
N SER A 503 -23.86 15.90 -4.03
CA SER A 503 -25.30 15.75 -4.34
C SER A 503 -25.93 14.49 -3.73
N GLU A 504 -25.13 13.44 -3.55
CA GLU A 504 -25.57 12.16 -3.01
C GLU A 504 -25.76 12.23 -1.49
N LYS A 505 -26.77 11.51 -1.01
CA LYS A 505 -27.09 11.41 0.42
C LYS A 505 -27.22 9.96 0.81
N LEU A 506 -26.76 9.64 2.02
CA LEU A 506 -26.96 8.32 2.57
C LEU A 506 -28.37 8.22 3.17
N MET A 507 -29.03 7.08 2.92
CA MET A 507 -30.34 6.80 3.50
C MET A 507 -30.22 6.51 5.00
N PRO A 508 -31.27 6.80 5.81
CA PRO A 508 -31.31 6.44 7.22
C PRO A 508 -31.07 4.94 7.46
N ASN A 509 -30.43 4.59 8.57
CA ASN A 509 -30.27 3.21 9.01
C ASN A 509 -29.62 2.29 7.96
N THR A 510 -28.66 2.78 7.16
CA THR A 510 -27.94 1.99 6.14
C THR A 510 -26.48 1.77 6.52
N GLU A 511 -25.92 0.62 6.12
CA GLU A 511 -24.54 0.23 6.39
C GLU A 511 -23.62 0.62 5.23
N TRP A 512 -22.46 1.18 5.58
CA TRP A 512 -21.44 1.63 4.63
C TRP A 512 -20.07 1.17 5.09
N LYS A 513 -19.28 0.66 4.15
CA LYS A 513 -17.86 0.42 4.39
C LYS A 513 -17.13 1.75 4.34
N TYR A 514 -16.12 1.92 5.19
CA TYR A 514 -15.19 3.02 5.09
C TYR A 514 -13.76 2.52 5.08
N SER A 515 -12.88 3.22 4.35
CA SER A 515 -11.45 2.88 4.21
C SER A 515 -10.59 3.49 5.30
N LYS A 516 -10.92 4.71 5.73
CA LYS A 516 -10.22 5.49 6.75
C LYS A 516 -11.13 6.55 7.36
N ILE A 517 -10.74 7.10 8.49
CA ILE A 517 -11.32 8.31 9.07
C ILE A 517 -10.41 9.48 8.70
N VAL A 518 -10.98 10.58 8.26
CA VAL A 518 -10.29 11.82 7.87
C VAL A 518 -10.82 12.97 8.70
N THR A 519 -10.05 14.05 8.82
CA THR A 519 -10.51 15.32 9.35
C THR A 519 -10.65 16.32 8.20
N ILE A 520 -11.82 16.96 8.12
CA ILE A 520 -12.13 17.98 7.12
C ILE A 520 -12.68 19.18 7.90
N ASN A 521 -12.05 20.36 7.76
CA ASN A 521 -12.42 21.57 8.49
C ASN A 521 -12.53 21.38 10.02
N GLY A 522 -11.66 20.55 10.61
CA GLY A 522 -11.63 20.29 12.05
C GLY A 522 -12.70 19.33 12.59
N ALA A 523 -13.49 18.69 11.72
CA ALA A 523 -14.43 17.63 12.08
C ALA A 523 -14.02 16.29 11.46
N GLN A 524 -14.33 15.17 12.12
CA GLN A 524 -13.98 13.83 11.63
C GLN A 524 -15.05 13.25 10.70
N TYR A 525 -14.60 12.54 9.67
CA TYR A 525 -15.43 11.90 8.66
C TYR A 525 -14.91 10.50 8.29
N TYR A 526 -15.81 9.55 8.05
CA TYR A 526 -15.51 8.27 7.42
C TYR A 526 -15.39 8.46 5.90
N GLN A 527 -14.30 8.00 5.29
CA GLN A 527 -14.20 7.93 3.82
C GLN A 527 -14.98 6.73 3.31
N VAL A 528 -16.14 6.96 2.70
CA VAL A 528 -17.04 5.90 2.23
C VAL A 528 -16.92 5.63 0.73
N ALA A 529 -16.38 6.57 -0.04
CA ALA A 529 -15.93 6.39 -1.42
C ALA A 529 -14.82 7.41 -1.77
N THR A 530 -14.33 7.38 -3.02
CA THR A 530 -13.39 8.39 -3.54
C THR A 530 -14.04 9.77 -3.48
N ASP A 531 -13.40 10.71 -2.77
CA ASP A 531 -13.89 12.07 -2.59
C ASP A 531 -15.31 12.18 -1.96
N GLU A 532 -15.73 11.19 -1.18
CA GLU A 532 -17.01 11.18 -0.48
C GLU A 532 -16.85 10.78 0.99
N PHE A 533 -17.24 11.70 1.88
CA PHE A 533 -16.94 11.63 3.29
C PHE A 533 -18.19 11.82 4.15
N LEU A 534 -18.43 10.85 5.04
CA LEU A 534 -19.57 10.81 5.96
C LEU A 534 -19.17 11.32 7.34
N PRO A 535 -19.81 12.35 7.94
CA PRO A 535 -19.39 12.85 9.24
C PRO A 535 -19.54 11.78 10.33
N VAL A 536 -18.51 11.59 11.17
CA VAL A 536 -18.46 10.55 12.21
C VAL A 536 -19.65 10.63 13.16
N GLN A 537 -20.06 11.85 13.52
CA GLN A 537 -21.21 12.12 14.39
C GLN A 537 -22.58 11.72 13.82
N SER A 538 -22.64 11.21 12.58
CA SER A 538 -23.89 10.88 11.87
C SER A 538 -24.16 9.39 11.79
N GLY A 539 -23.33 8.58 12.44
CA GLY A 539 -23.48 7.13 12.47
C GLY A 539 -22.79 6.51 13.67
N VAL A 540 -22.88 5.19 13.73
CA VAL A 540 -22.23 4.36 14.75
C VAL A 540 -21.46 3.24 14.06
N GLU A 541 -20.24 2.98 14.53
CA GLU A 541 -19.45 1.83 14.09
C GLU A 541 -20.19 0.53 14.41
N PHE A 542 -20.18 -0.37 13.44
CA PHE A 542 -20.98 -1.58 13.46
C PHE A 542 -20.13 -2.82 13.19
N VAL A 543 -20.28 -3.83 14.05
CA VAL A 543 -19.64 -5.13 13.88
C VAL A 543 -20.70 -6.16 13.53
N SER A 544 -20.66 -6.62 12.29
CA SER A 544 -21.58 -7.64 11.77
C SER A 544 -21.38 -8.97 12.47
N THR A 545 -22.45 -9.51 13.05
CA THR A 545 -22.48 -10.87 13.62
C THR A 545 -23.91 -11.40 13.63
N LYS A 546 -24.11 -12.59 13.05
CA LYS A 546 -25.45 -13.19 12.93
C LYS A 546 -25.67 -14.18 14.05
N ALA A 547 -26.62 -13.88 14.94
CA ALA A 547 -26.93 -14.73 16.07
C ALA A 547 -28.41 -14.65 16.47
N THR A 548 -28.81 -15.48 17.43
CA THR A 548 -30.06 -15.31 18.17
C THR A 548 -29.72 -14.95 19.60
N VAL A 549 -30.25 -13.83 20.09
CA VAL A 549 -30.10 -13.39 21.47
C VAL A 549 -31.38 -13.68 22.24
N LYS A 550 -31.27 -14.15 23.48
CA LYS A 550 -32.42 -14.43 24.33
C LYS A 550 -32.43 -13.55 25.56
N THR A 551 -33.53 -12.84 25.78
CA THR A 551 -33.70 -11.95 26.93
C THR A 551 -33.78 -12.73 28.24
N GLN A 552 -33.02 -12.29 29.24
CA GLN A 552 -33.04 -12.87 30.59
C GLN A 552 -34.22 -12.31 31.41
N THR A 553 -34.38 -10.98 31.38
CA THR A 553 -35.50 -10.24 31.99
C THR A 553 -36.15 -9.35 30.94
N ARG A 554 -37.11 -8.49 31.33
CA ARG A 554 -37.68 -7.52 30.37
C ARG A 554 -36.58 -6.52 29.98
N ALA A 555 -36.12 -6.58 28.74
CA ALA A 555 -35.01 -5.76 28.25
C ALA A 555 -35.53 -4.47 27.60
N THR A 556 -34.99 -3.32 27.97
CA THR A 556 -35.40 -2.03 27.37
C THR A 556 -34.73 -1.86 26.01
N LEU A 557 -35.47 -1.34 25.04
CA LEU A 557 -34.92 -1.01 23.72
C LEU A 557 -34.49 0.46 23.63
N TYR A 558 -33.41 0.66 22.89
CA TYR A 558 -32.83 1.96 22.59
C TYR A 558 -32.70 2.14 21.07
N ASP A 559 -32.67 3.38 20.60
CA ASP A 559 -32.22 3.70 19.25
C ASP A 559 -30.69 3.71 19.15
N SER A 560 -30.16 3.87 17.93
CA SER A 560 -28.73 3.95 17.64
C SER A 560 -28.02 5.15 18.29
N GLN A 561 -28.77 6.15 18.76
CA GLN A 561 -28.26 7.29 19.53
C GLN A 561 -28.33 7.06 21.06
N GLY A 562 -28.82 5.89 21.49
CA GLY A 562 -28.91 5.48 22.88
C GLY A 562 -30.08 6.09 23.64
N LYS A 563 -31.08 6.64 22.93
CA LYS A 563 -32.31 7.11 23.55
C LYS A 563 -33.29 5.95 23.67
N SER A 564 -33.92 5.85 24.84
CA SER A 564 -34.90 4.78 25.11
C SER A 564 -36.15 4.94 24.26
N LEU A 565 -36.61 3.84 23.65
CA LEU A 565 -37.82 3.80 22.84
C LEU A 565 -39.11 3.69 23.66
N GLY A 566 -39.01 3.61 25.00
CA GLY A 566 -40.15 3.43 25.90
C GLY A 566 -40.85 2.07 25.77
N ARG A 567 -40.33 1.17 24.92
CA ARG A 567 -40.75 -0.22 24.75
C ARG A 567 -39.58 -1.16 25.03
N GLY A 568 -39.90 -2.44 25.21
CA GLY A 568 -38.91 -3.45 25.54
C GLY A 568 -39.34 -4.84 25.13
N LEU A 569 -38.37 -5.75 25.14
CA LEU A 569 -38.54 -7.15 24.80
C LEU A 569 -39.04 -7.92 26.04
N SER A 570 -40.02 -8.80 25.86
CA SER A 570 -40.56 -9.63 26.94
C SER A 570 -39.50 -10.60 27.47
N SER A 571 -39.43 -10.80 28.79
CA SER A 571 -38.51 -11.77 29.39
C SER A 571 -38.63 -13.16 28.76
N GLY A 572 -37.49 -13.79 28.46
CA GLY A 572 -37.41 -15.13 27.87
C GLY A 572 -37.69 -15.19 26.37
N SER A 573 -37.95 -14.06 25.69
CA SER A 573 -38.13 -14.00 24.24
C SER A 573 -36.80 -14.02 23.49
N SER A 574 -36.80 -14.64 22.31
CA SER A 574 -35.63 -14.78 21.43
C SER A 574 -35.74 -13.85 20.23
N TRP A 575 -34.64 -13.21 19.85
CA TRP A 575 -34.57 -12.23 18.78
C TRP A 575 -33.36 -12.48 17.92
N TYR A 576 -33.52 -12.32 16.62
CA TYR A 576 -32.41 -12.36 15.69
C TYR A 576 -31.58 -11.09 15.80
N THR A 577 -30.26 -11.20 15.71
CA THR A 577 -29.35 -10.07 15.58
C THR A 577 -28.41 -10.28 14.41
N ASP A 578 -28.11 -9.19 13.72
CA ASP A 578 -27.17 -9.12 12.60
C ASP A 578 -25.87 -8.38 12.95
N GLY A 579 -25.77 -7.85 14.17
CA GLY A 579 -24.52 -7.32 14.70
C GLY A 579 -24.67 -6.55 15.99
N TYR A 580 -23.57 -5.93 16.40
CA TYR A 580 -23.53 -5.08 17.59
C TYR A 580 -22.80 -3.76 17.33
N ALA A 581 -23.06 -2.80 18.20
CA ALA A 581 -22.39 -1.50 18.24
C ALA A 581 -22.12 -1.09 19.70
N MET A 582 -21.20 -0.15 19.89
CA MET A 582 -21.00 0.54 21.17
C MET A 582 -21.83 1.83 21.17
N ILE A 583 -22.91 1.85 21.95
CA ILE A 583 -23.81 2.99 22.04
C ILE A 583 -23.67 3.58 23.45
N ASN A 584 -23.20 4.83 23.54
CA ASN A 584 -22.86 5.48 24.82
C ASN A 584 -21.93 4.63 25.71
N GLY A 585 -20.95 3.95 25.10
CA GLY A 585 -20.00 3.08 25.79
C GLY A 585 -20.57 1.71 26.21
N VAL A 586 -21.81 1.38 25.85
CA VAL A 586 -22.46 0.10 26.16
C VAL A 586 -22.57 -0.74 24.89
N LYS A 587 -22.10 -1.99 24.96
CA LYS A 587 -22.29 -2.96 23.87
C LYS A 587 -23.77 -3.31 23.74
N MET A 588 -24.36 -3.06 22.58
CA MET A 588 -25.76 -3.37 22.29
C MET A 588 -25.90 -4.19 21.01
N TYR A 589 -26.80 -5.17 21.02
CA TYR A 589 -27.16 -5.97 19.85
C TYR A 589 -28.33 -5.33 19.10
N ARG A 590 -28.26 -5.28 17.77
CA ARG A 590 -29.38 -4.81 16.94
C ARG A 590 -30.38 -5.93 16.77
N VAL A 591 -31.65 -5.69 17.10
CA VAL A 591 -32.73 -6.69 17.02
C VAL A 591 -33.84 -6.32 16.03
N ALA A 592 -33.89 -5.05 15.62
CA ALA A 592 -34.71 -4.55 14.51
C ALA A 592 -34.10 -3.24 13.95
N THR A 593 -34.74 -2.65 12.94
CA THR A 593 -34.33 -1.35 12.40
C THR A 593 -34.34 -0.29 13.51
N ASP A 594 -33.15 0.22 13.82
CA ASP A 594 -32.92 1.19 14.89
C ASP A 594 -33.44 0.76 16.27
N GLU A 595 -33.43 -0.55 16.55
CA GLU A 595 -33.76 -1.09 17.87
C GLU A 595 -32.62 -1.92 18.41
N TRP A 596 -32.10 -1.49 19.55
CA TRP A 596 -30.90 -2.03 20.17
C TRP A 596 -31.20 -2.48 21.60
N VAL A 597 -30.66 -3.63 21.96
CA VAL A 597 -30.78 -4.21 23.30
C VAL A 597 -29.40 -4.33 23.95
N PRO A 598 -29.22 -3.92 25.23
CA PRO A 598 -27.96 -4.10 25.93
C PRO A 598 -27.52 -5.56 25.95
N ALA A 599 -26.24 -5.82 25.67
CA ALA A 599 -25.69 -7.18 25.70
C ALA A 599 -25.81 -7.82 27.10
N SER A 600 -25.86 -7.03 28.17
CA SER A 600 -26.07 -7.51 29.54
C SER A 600 -27.46 -8.12 29.80
N ASP A 601 -28.46 -7.75 28.99
CA ASP A 601 -29.86 -8.14 29.21
C ASP A 601 -30.24 -9.42 28.43
N VAL A 602 -29.31 -9.95 27.63
CA VAL A 602 -29.49 -11.10 26.76
C VAL A 602 -28.38 -12.14 26.96
N ILE A 603 -28.64 -13.39 26.57
CA ILE A 603 -27.68 -14.50 26.50
C ILE A 603 -27.62 -15.10 25.11
#